data_AF-A0A644XRK6-F1
#
_entry.id   AF-A0A644XRK6-F1
#
_cell.length_a   1.000
_cell.length_b   1.000
_cell.length_c   1.000
_cell.angle_alpha   90.00
_cell.angle_beta   90.00
_cell.angle_gamma   90.00
#
_symmetry.space_group_name_H-M   'P 1'
#
loop_
_entity.id
_entity.type
_entity.pdbx_description
1 polymer ?
#
loop_
_entity_poly.entity_id
_entity_poly.type
_entity_poly.pdbx_seq_one_letter_code
_entity_poly.pdbx_strand_id
1 'polypeptide(L)'
;MNKAIWKPFFLFLILINAVVWTVAAMFPELYGVSWPWSMGILVFLNALSFLVFQKSLKQNPKTSSLIFLALTTGKMLLAMIYVLVLVMGLEISSLNDSLFFVILYLLFLALEVVVFARNVKAQDK
;
A
#
# COMPACT_ATOMS: atom_id res chain seq x y z
N MET A 1 -8.94 -20.32 5.35
CA MET A 1 -8.35 -18.96 5.34
C MET A 1 -7.70 -18.70 6.68
N ASN A 2 -6.42 -18.33 6.74
CA ASN A 2 -5.72 -18.18 8.02
C ASN A 2 -6.21 -16.88 8.72
N LYS A 3 -7.11 -17.02 9.69
CA LYS A 3 -7.79 -15.90 10.39
C LYS A 3 -6.80 -14.96 11.10
N ALA A 4 -5.58 -15.41 11.37
CA ALA A 4 -4.54 -14.66 12.07
C ALA A 4 -3.95 -13.48 11.28
N ILE A 5 -4.02 -13.48 9.93
CA ILE A 5 -3.39 -12.44 9.08
C ILE A 5 -4.42 -11.39 8.62
N TRP A 6 -5.71 -11.75 8.53
CA TRP A 6 -6.76 -10.82 8.13
C TRP A 6 -7.11 -9.80 9.21
N LYS A 7 -7.05 -10.19 10.49
CA LYS A 7 -7.23 -9.26 11.61
C LYS A 7 -6.25 -8.08 11.58
N PRO A 8 -4.92 -8.26 11.50
CA PRO A 8 -3.99 -7.14 11.45
C PRO A 8 -4.11 -6.31 10.16
N PHE A 9 -4.47 -6.93 9.03
CA PHE A 9 -4.71 -6.21 7.78
C PHE A 9 -5.95 -5.30 7.84
N PHE A 10 -7.08 -5.80 8.33
CA PHE A 10 -8.27 -4.98 8.51
C PHE A 10 -8.07 -3.88 9.56
N LEU A 11 -7.39 -4.19 10.68
CA LEU A 11 -7.00 -3.18 11.67
C LEU A 11 -6.14 -2.09 11.04
N PHE A 12 -5.14 -2.46 10.24
CA PHE A 12 -4.29 -1.52 9.53
C PHE A 12 -5.06 -0.63 8.54
N LEU A 13 -6.01 -1.20 7.78
CA LEU A 13 -6.89 -0.43 6.90
C LEU A 13 -7.75 0.57 7.67
N ILE A 14 -8.33 0.16 8.80
CA ILE A 14 -9.13 1.05 9.66
C ILE A 14 -8.27 2.18 10.22
N LEU A 15 -7.04 1.86 10.65
CA LEU A 15 -6.11 2.82 11.24
C LEU A 15 -5.64 3.85 10.21
N ILE A 16 -5.30 3.40 8.99
CA ILE A 16 -5.01 4.31 7.87
C ILE A 16 -6.21 5.19 7.56
N ASN A 17 -7.41 4.61 7.47
CA ASN A 17 -8.62 5.38 7.16
C ASN A 17 -8.87 6.46 8.22
N ALA A 18 -8.75 6.12 9.51
CA ALA A 18 -8.88 7.08 10.60
C ALA A 18 -7.83 8.21 10.53
N VAL A 19 -6.57 7.89 10.22
CA VAL A 19 -5.50 8.90 10.05
C VAL A 19 -5.80 9.81 8.85
N VAL A 20 -6.26 9.25 7.73
CA VAL A 20 -6.59 9.99 6.52
C VAL A 20 -7.72 11.00 6.77
N TRP A 21 -8.81 10.58 7.43
CA TRP A 21 -9.92 11.49 7.73
C TRP A 21 -9.58 12.53 8.80
N THR A 22 -8.78 12.17 9.81
CA THR A 22 -8.35 13.14 10.83
C THR A 22 -7.42 14.20 10.25
N VAL A 23 -6.49 13.82 9.37
CA VAL A 23 -5.61 14.76 8.67
C VAL A 23 -6.41 15.65 7.72
N ALA A 24 -7.37 15.11 6.96
CA ALA A 24 -8.24 15.90 6.08
C ALA A 24 -9.12 16.90 6.85
N ALA A 25 -9.62 16.50 8.03
CA ALA A 25 -10.43 17.37 8.88
C ALA A 25 -9.60 18.48 9.55
N MET A 26 -8.34 18.23 9.90
CA MET A 26 -7.46 19.24 10.50
C MET A 26 -6.83 20.18 9.49
N PHE A 27 -6.57 19.72 8.26
CA PHE A 27 -5.87 20.49 7.24
C PHE A 27 -6.60 20.45 5.88
N PRO A 28 -7.85 20.96 5.80
CA PRO A 28 -8.65 20.91 4.58
C PRO A 28 -8.01 21.69 3.41
N GLU A 29 -7.16 22.69 3.71
CA GLU A 29 -6.48 23.52 2.71
C GLU A 29 -5.34 22.78 1.98
N LEU A 30 -4.85 21.67 2.54
CA LEU A 30 -3.73 20.91 1.97
C LEU A 30 -4.17 19.88 0.91
N TYR A 31 -5.48 19.67 0.74
CA TYR A 31 -6.01 18.56 -0.05
C TYR A 31 -7.13 18.99 -1.01
N GLY A 32 -7.01 18.59 -2.27
CA GLY A 32 -8.06 18.82 -3.26
C GLY A 32 -9.27 17.90 -3.07
N VAL A 33 -10.42 18.27 -3.66
CA VAL A 33 -11.67 17.49 -3.63
C VAL A 33 -11.50 16.07 -4.19
N SER A 34 -10.51 15.87 -5.08
CA SER A 34 -10.17 14.57 -5.68
C SER A 34 -9.33 13.66 -4.77
N TRP A 35 -8.74 14.19 -3.69
CA TRP A 35 -7.79 13.47 -2.84
C TRP A 35 -8.37 12.19 -2.21
N PRO A 36 -9.60 12.17 -1.65
CA PRO A 36 -10.18 10.94 -1.11
C PRO A 36 -10.36 9.84 -2.16
N TRP A 37 -10.62 10.22 -3.42
CA TRP A 37 -10.79 9.27 -4.53
C TRP A 37 -9.46 8.65 -4.94
N SER A 38 -8.40 9.46 -5.07
CA SER A 38 -7.04 8.98 -5.35
C SER A 38 -6.57 8.02 -4.25
N MET A 39 -6.88 8.35 -3.00
CA MET A 39 -6.54 7.56 -1.82
C MET A 39 -7.30 6.23 -1.78
N GLY A 40 -8.60 6.24 -2.09
CA GLY A 40 -9.40 5.03 -2.21
C GLY A 40 -8.85 4.06 -3.25
N ILE A 41 -8.48 4.57 -4.43
CA ILE A 41 -7.88 3.76 -5.51
C ILE A 41 -6.54 3.17 -5.07
N LEU A 42 -5.71 3.95 -4.38
CA LEU A 42 -4.40 3.50 -3.90
C LEU A 42 -4.49 2.39 -2.86
N VAL A 43 -5.38 2.58 -1.88
CA VAL A 43 -5.64 1.57 -0.86
C VAL A 43 -6.20 0.30 -1.52
N PHE A 44 -7.08 0.44 -2.51
CA PHE A 44 -7.62 -0.70 -3.25
C PHE A 44 -6.54 -1.47 -4.02
N LEU A 45 -5.69 -0.78 -4.79
CA LEU A 45 -4.60 -1.41 -5.54
C LEU A 45 -3.60 -2.11 -4.62
N ASN A 46 -3.23 -1.48 -3.51
CA ASN A 46 -2.35 -2.08 -2.52
C ASN A 46 -3.00 -3.30 -1.82
N ALA A 47 -4.29 -3.22 -1.49
CA ALA A 47 -5.03 -4.35 -0.92
C ALA A 47 -5.07 -5.53 -1.90
N LEU A 48 -5.31 -5.27 -3.19
CA LEU A 48 -5.37 -6.28 -4.23
C LEU A 48 -3.98 -6.95 -4.42
N SER A 49 -2.92 -6.15 -4.42
CA SER A 49 -1.54 -6.66 -4.40
C SER A 49 -1.26 -7.54 -3.18
N PHE A 50 -1.70 -7.12 -1.99
CA PHE A 50 -1.54 -7.89 -0.76
C PHE A 50 -2.29 -9.23 -0.80
N LEU A 51 -3.47 -9.27 -1.41
CA LEU A 51 -4.24 -10.51 -1.60
C LEU A 51 -3.53 -11.49 -2.54
N VAL A 52 -2.97 -10.99 -3.66
CA VAL A 52 -2.17 -11.81 -4.58
C VAL A 52 -0.94 -12.36 -3.85
N PHE A 53 -0.26 -11.53 -3.06
CA PHE A 53 0.86 -11.95 -2.22
C PHE A 53 0.47 -13.03 -1.20
N GLN A 54 -0.66 -12.88 -0.49
CA GLN A 54 -1.15 -13.91 0.43
C GLN A 54 -1.48 -15.24 -0.25
N LYS A 55 -2.06 -15.18 -1.46
CA LYS A 55 -2.36 -16.40 -2.22
C LYS A 55 -1.06 -17.11 -2.60
N SER A 56 -0.02 -16.35 -2.95
CA SER A 56 1.30 -16.88 -3.26
C SER A 56 1.99 -17.54 -2.07
N LEU A 57 1.88 -16.96 -0.86
CA LEU A 57 2.47 -17.49 0.39
C LEU A 57 2.07 -18.94 0.72
N LYS A 58 0.96 -19.44 0.17
CA LYS A 58 0.47 -20.81 0.43
C LYS A 58 1.03 -21.87 -0.52
N GLN A 59 1.71 -21.49 -1.60
CA GLN A 59 2.13 -22.44 -2.63
C GLN A 59 3.58 -22.91 -2.44
N ASN A 60 4.55 -21.99 -2.45
CA ASN A 60 5.98 -22.33 -2.36
C ASN A 60 6.81 -21.10 -1.94
N PRO A 61 7.76 -21.24 -1.00
CA PRO A 61 8.54 -20.11 -0.47
C PRO A 61 9.35 -19.37 -1.55
N LYS A 62 9.97 -20.10 -2.51
CA LYS A 62 10.70 -19.50 -3.64
C LYS A 62 9.77 -18.74 -4.60
N THR A 63 8.57 -19.26 -4.84
CA THR A 63 7.57 -18.59 -5.68
C THR A 63 7.00 -17.36 -4.99
N SER A 64 6.88 -17.40 -3.66
CA SER A 64 6.44 -16.26 -2.85
C SER A 64 7.43 -15.10 -2.82
N SER A 65 8.73 -15.37 -2.73
CA SER A 65 9.74 -14.30 -2.79
C SER A 65 9.78 -13.63 -4.16
N LEU A 66 9.64 -14.39 -5.26
CA LEU A 66 9.57 -13.84 -6.62
C LEU A 66 8.30 -13.01 -6.83
N ILE A 67 7.14 -13.48 -6.36
CA ILE A 67 5.88 -12.73 -6.46
C ILE A 67 5.92 -11.47 -5.59
N PHE A 68 6.53 -11.53 -4.40
CA PHE A 68 6.75 -10.35 -3.56
C PHE A 68 7.61 -9.30 -4.27
N LEU A 69 8.73 -9.71 -4.85
CA LEU A 69 9.59 -8.84 -5.66
C LEU A 69 8.83 -8.23 -6.84
N ALA A 70 8.12 -9.05 -7.62
CA ALA A 70 7.36 -8.59 -8.78
C ALA A 70 6.26 -7.58 -8.39
N LEU A 71 5.53 -7.84 -7.30
CA LEU A 71 4.49 -6.93 -6.80
C LEU A 71 5.08 -5.64 -6.23
N THR A 72 6.21 -5.71 -5.54
CA THR A 72 6.90 -4.54 -4.99
C THR A 72 7.42 -3.65 -6.10
N THR A 73 8.13 -4.23 -7.07
CA THR A 73 8.66 -3.53 -8.24
C THR A 73 7.52 -2.96 -9.10
N GLY A 74 6.45 -3.71 -9.33
CA GLY A 74 5.30 -3.25 -10.10
C GLY A 74 4.60 -2.06 -9.44
N LYS A 75 4.39 -2.10 -8.12
CA LYS A 75 3.81 -0.97 -7.37
C LYS A 75 4.73 0.24 -7.35
N MET A 76 6.05 0.03 -7.27
CA MET A 76 7.04 1.11 -7.35
C MET A 76 7.03 1.78 -8.73
N LEU A 77 6.94 1.00 -9.81
CA LEU A 77 6.81 1.51 -11.18
C LEU A 77 5.52 2.29 -11.38
N LEU A 78 4.40 1.76 -10.87
CA LEU A 78 3.11 2.47 -10.90
C LEU A 78 3.16 3.79 -10.13
N ALA A 79 3.81 3.79 -8.96
CA ALA A 79 4.05 4.99 -8.16
C ALA A 79 4.87 6.03 -8.90
N MET A 80 5.96 5.60 -9.54
CA MET A 80 6.81 6.48 -10.36
C MET A 80 6.05 7.06 -11.54
N ILE A 81 5.24 6.26 -12.25
CA ILE A 81 4.39 6.74 -13.35
C ILE A 81 3.36 7.74 -12.81
N TYR A 82 2.71 7.44 -11.69
CA TYR A 82 1.73 8.34 -11.08
C TYR A 82 2.34 9.69 -10.69
N VAL A 83 3.51 9.68 -10.04
CA VAL A 83 4.25 10.90 -9.69
C VAL A 83 4.71 11.64 -10.94
N LEU A 84 5.26 10.95 -11.94
CA LEU A 84 5.69 11.58 -13.20
C LEU A 84 4.51 12.23 -13.95
N VAL A 85 3.36 11.57 -14.01
CA VAL A 85 2.16 12.11 -14.67
C VAL A 85 1.59 13.31 -13.89
N LEU A 86 1.54 13.24 -12.56
CA LEU A 86 1.09 14.38 -11.74
C LEU A 86 2.03 15.58 -11.82
N VAL A 87 3.34 15.34 -11.73
CA VAL A 87 4.36 16.39 -11.66
C VAL A 87 4.66 16.99 -13.04
N MET A 88 4.78 16.18 -14.09
CA MET A 88 5.11 16.65 -15.44
C MET A 88 3.90 16.92 -16.33
N GLY A 89 2.79 16.18 -16.15
CA GLY A 89 1.65 16.22 -17.06
C GLY A 89 0.52 17.15 -16.65
N LEU A 90 0.36 17.42 -15.35
CA LEU A 90 -0.78 18.19 -14.83
C LEU A 90 -0.37 19.47 -14.07
N GLU A 91 0.94 19.74 -13.93
CA GLU A 91 1.50 20.88 -13.18
C GLU A 91 0.87 21.06 -11.77
N ILE A 92 0.37 19.98 -11.18
CA ILE A 92 -0.25 20.05 -9.86
C ILE A 92 0.90 20.17 -8.87
N SER A 93 1.12 21.39 -8.37
CA SER A 93 2.13 21.75 -7.38
C SER A 93 1.87 21.16 -5.98
N SER A 94 1.05 20.12 -5.86
CA SER A 94 0.77 19.45 -4.59
C SER A 94 1.85 18.40 -4.29
N LEU A 95 3.05 18.90 -3.97
CA LEU A 95 4.12 18.11 -3.36
C LEU A 95 3.60 17.28 -2.17
N ASN A 96 2.57 17.78 -1.47
CA ASN A 96 1.85 17.08 -0.41
C ASN A 96 1.14 15.80 -0.86
N ASP A 97 0.47 15.77 -2.02
CA ASP A 97 -0.22 14.57 -2.50
C ASP A 97 0.79 13.47 -2.87
N SER A 98 1.90 13.88 -3.47
CA SER A 98 3.01 12.99 -3.79
C SER A 98 3.69 12.45 -2.52
N LEU A 99 3.94 13.29 -1.52
CA LEU A 99 4.50 12.83 -0.23
C LEU A 99 3.56 11.86 0.48
N PHE A 100 2.25 12.15 0.49
CA PHE A 100 1.26 11.29 1.13
C PHE A 100 1.18 9.94 0.44
N PHE A 101 1.21 9.92 -0.89
CA PHE A 101 1.32 8.70 -1.68
C PHE A 101 2.52 7.85 -1.26
N VAL A 102 3.71 8.47 -1.18
CA VAL A 102 4.96 7.78 -0.84
C VAL A 102 4.90 7.20 0.58
N ILE A 103 4.37 7.95 1.54
CA ILE A 103 4.20 7.47 2.92
C ILE A 103 3.27 6.26 2.97
N LEU A 104 2.12 6.32 2.29
CA LEU A 104 1.18 5.20 2.20
C LEU A 104 1.82 3.97 1.59
N TYR A 105 2.57 4.14 0.49
CA TYR A 105 3.29 3.06 -0.17
C TYR A 105 4.30 2.41 0.80
N LEU A 106 5.09 3.20 1.53
CA LEU A 106 6.06 2.69 2.51
C LEU A 106 5.38 1.94 3.65
N LEU A 107 4.22 2.41 4.13
CA LEU A 107 3.45 1.72 5.16
C LEU A 107 2.96 0.34 4.70
N PHE A 108 2.42 0.25 3.48
CA PHE A 108 2.01 -1.04 2.89
C PHE A 108 3.20 -1.98 2.67
N LEU A 109 4.33 -1.45 2.21
CA LEU A 109 5.56 -2.21 2.03
C LEU A 109 6.03 -2.80 3.36
N ALA A 110 6.07 -1.99 4.42
CA ALA A 110 6.46 -2.44 5.76
C ALA A 110 5.55 -3.57 6.26
N LEU A 111 4.24 -3.45 6.05
CA LEU A 111 3.28 -4.49 6.41
C LEU A 111 3.53 -5.79 5.62
N GLU A 112 3.77 -5.69 4.31
CA GLU A 112 4.09 -6.85 3.48
C GLU A 112 5.38 -7.55 3.93
N VAL A 113 6.43 -6.80 4.26
CA VAL A 113 7.70 -7.33 4.77
C VAL A 113 7.50 -8.04 6.11
N VAL A 114 6.74 -7.46 7.04
CA VAL A 114 6.44 -8.10 8.34
C VAL A 114 5.66 -9.39 8.14
N VAL A 115 4.68 -9.41 7.24
CA VAL A 115 3.89 -10.61 6.93
C VAL A 115 4.75 -11.68 6.25
N PHE A 116 5.62 -11.28 5.32
CA PHE A 116 6.58 -12.18 4.68
C PHE A 116 7.51 -12.82 5.72
N ALA A 117 8.17 -12.02 6.54
CA ALA A 117 9.10 -12.48 7.57
C ALA A 117 8.45 -13.42 8.58
N ARG A 118 7.20 -13.13 9.00
CA ARG A 118 6.43 -14.03 9.88
C ARG A 118 6.12 -15.37 9.22
N ASN A 119 5.76 -15.38 7.93
CA ASN A 119 5.45 -16.64 7.23
C ASN A 119 6.70 -17.47 6.95
N VAL A 120 7.82 -16.86 6.57
CA VAL A 120 9.10 -17.56 6.40
C VAL A 120 9.54 -18.21 7.72
N LYS A 121 9.50 -17.48 8.84
CA LYS A 121 9.85 -18.00 10.16
C LYS A 121 8.93 -19.14 10.64
N ALA A 122 7.69 -19.20 10.13
CA ALA A 122 6.75 -20.26 10.46
C ALA A 122 6.93 -21.52 9.59
N GLN A 123 7.61 -21.43 8.45
CA GLN A 123 7.94 -22.57 7.59
C GLN A 123 9.29 -23.22 7.95
N ASP A 124 10.15 -22.51 8.68
CA ASP A 124 11.45 -22.98 9.16
C ASP A 124 11.38 -23.74 10.49
N LYS A 125 10.17 -23.92 11.04
CA LYS A 125 9.87 -24.72 12.23
C LYS A 125 9.03 -25.94 11.85
#